data_AF-A0A9E3B242-F1
#
_entry.id   AF-A0A9E3B242-F1
#
_cell.length_a   1.000
_cell.length_b   1.000
_cell.length_c   1.000
_cell.angle_alpha   90.00
_cell.angle_beta   90.00
_cell.angle_gamma   90.00
#
_symmetry.space_group_name_H-M   'P 1'
#
loop_
_entity.id
_entity.type
_entity.pdbx_description
1 polymer ?
#
loop_
_entity_poly.entity_id
_entity_poly.type
_entity_poly.pdbx_seq_one_letter_code
_entity_poly.pdbx_strand_id
1 'polypeptide(L)'
;MMDSSIRTLIKAVAWVGAAMVIIVVFHLGGTIALHVGQFAPLTGAFIGGSLTLFSATYARHRHDTSEPWVGLEQVSWILIGFGIILWGIGESFWRYYVSQNQAPFPSIADIGYSSFPVFVFTGLLLQPAADAQGKRLVLIMDSLISMGSIFALAWYLLLGSLAQAAGEANLAKFLGLYYPIADIALLSCIIFLVLRGQGRIYQSTARRVGLLVLGLGLCFFVGSDFFFNVQQNAGTYVEATWLDLGWPLGLMTMGIAACLRRFLPATSQEVIQKRQELLEEQTNLTPMQFVPYALLGLLFVALALDVLAPDNGQRMIRPVLLFATIAVVALVVTRQIYTMWENMRLTQRQAEALISLERANQRVAEQSHQIAEYNAELERGIEHLKDVQANLANGNLKARATLTSGALLPLAGSLNLMGERLSRLGQISTYGQRIMRALSDLSIAFERHATGIPFNIPESCRDLIEINRLLVALRVRGVTPIQQHNQAAQAFTPAASFSSNGAEPLPQRPPSPHPVTQPLRPRIMSSSYQPHESDPQWASEDDQRRTGMSVVSNSGPLRPAPNKRTD
;
A
#
# COMPACT_ATOMS: atom_id res chain seq x y z
N MET A 1 -16.28 -5.51 17.69
CA MET A 1 -17.52 -4.79 18.07
C MET A 1 -17.18 -3.83 19.20
N MET A 2 -17.78 -2.63 19.23
CA MET A 2 -17.59 -1.68 20.32
C MET A 2 -18.17 -2.24 21.63
N ASP A 3 -17.48 -2.01 22.76
CA ASP A 3 -17.88 -2.49 24.08
C ASP A 3 -19.33 -2.06 24.44
N SER A 4 -20.09 -2.93 25.11
CA SER A 4 -21.47 -2.66 25.51
C SER A 4 -21.57 -1.47 26.46
N SER A 5 -20.63 -1.36 27.42
CA SER A 5 -20.55 -0.28 28.41
C SER A 5 -20.30 1.11 27.76
N ILE A 6 -19.59 1.14 26.63
CA ILE A 6 -19.27 2.39 25.94
C ILE A 6 -20.46 2.84 25.08
N ARG A 7 -21.17 1.88 24.48
CA ARG A 7 -22.43 2.16 23.79
C ARG A 7 -23.50 2.69 24.74
N THR A 8 -23.59 2.15 25.96
CA THR A 8 -24.53 2.68 26.97
C THR A 8 -24.12 4.09 27.40
N LEU A 9 -22.83 4.36 27.59
CA LEU A 9 -22.32 5.71 27.89
C LEU A 9 -22.68 6.73 26.80
N ILE A 10 -22.40 6.44 25.52
CA ILE A 10 -22.73 7.34 24.40
C ILE A 10 -24.24 7.58 24.34
N LYS A 11 -25.06 6.53 24.52
CA LYS A 11 -26.52 6.65 24.56
C LYS A 11 -26.99 7.50 25.73
N ALA A 12 -26.37 7.36 26.91
CA ALA A 12 -26.72 8.16 28.08
C ALA A 12 -26.44 9.65 27.84
N VAL A 13 -25.27 10.00 27.30
CA VAL A 13 -24.91 11.38 26.93
C VAL A 13 -25.88 11.95 25.89
N ALA A 14 -26.23 11.16 24.86
CA ALA A 14 -27.22 11.56 23.87
C ALA A 14 -28.62 11.77 24.48
N TRP A 15 -29.05 10.92 25.42
CA TRP A 15 -30.30 11.08 26.15
C TRP A 15 -30.32 12.33 27.03
N VAL A 16 -29.21 12.65 27.70
CA VAL A 16 -29.07 13.89 28.47
C VAL A 16 -29.24 15.11 27.55
N GLY A 17 -28.56 15.12 26.40
CA GLY A 17 -28.72 16.20 25.41
C GLY A 17 -30.16 16.31 24.88
N ALA A 18 -30.80 15.18 24.55
CA ALA A 18 -32.20 15.16 24.12
C ALA A 18 -33.15 15.66 25.21
N ALA A 19 -32.93 15.29 26.47
CA ALA A 19 -33.72 15.75 27.61
C ALA A 19 -33.56 17.27 27.80
N MET A 20 -32.35 17.82 27.70
CA MET A 20 -32.11 19.27 27.74
C MET A 20 -32.89 20.00 26.64
N VAL A 21 -32.83 19.50 25.41
CA VAL A 21 -33.58 20.08 24.28
C VAL A 21 -35.08 20.04 24.52
N ILE A 22 -35.61 18.88 24.93
CA ILE A 22 -37.05 18.73 25.18
C ILE A 22 -37.48 19.69 26.29
N ILE A 23 -36.76 19.73 27.41
CA ILE A 23 -37.13 20.55 28.56
C ILE A 23 -37.12 22.05 28.22
N VAL A 24 -36.06 22.53 27.57
CA VAL A 24 -35.88 23.96 27.27
C VAL A 24 -36.80 24.41 26.13
N VAL A 25 -36.93 23.64 25.05
CA VAL A 25 -37.74 24.03 23.88
C VAL A 25 -39.24 24.00 24.18
N PHE A 26 -39.71 22.98 24.90
CA PHE A 26 -41.13 22.88 25.27
C PHE A 26 -41.46 23.57 26.60
N HIS A 27 -40.49 24.26 27.21
CA HIS A 27 -40.63 24.91 28.52
C HIS A 27 -41.26 23.99 29.59
N LEU A 28 -40.92 22.70 29.57
CA LEU A 28 -41.48 21.70 30.45
C LEU A 28 -41.09 21.99 31.91
N GLY A 29 -42.09 22.20 32.75
CA GLY A 29 -41.89 22.50 34.17
C GLY A 29 -41.56 23.97 34.48
N GLY A 30 -41.78 24.89 33.53
CA GLY A 30 -41.71 26.35 33.77
C GLY A 30 -40.37 26.81 34.30
N THR A 31 -40.27 27.07 35.61
CA THR A 31 -39.03 27.47 36.28
C THR A 31 -37.94 26.40 36.16
N ILE A 32 -38.31 25.11 36.08
CA ILE A 32 -37.34 24.02 35.88
C ILE A 32 -36.65 24.17 34.52
N ALA A 33 -37.39 24.49 33.46
CA ALA A 33 -36.82 24.69 32.14
C ALA A 33 -35.82 25.86 32.11
N LEU A 34 -36.11 26.93 32.85
CA LEU A 34 -35.19 28.06 33.01
C LEU A 34 -33.88 27.64 33.67
N HIS A 35 -33.94 26.93 34.81
CA HIS A 35 -32.74 26.46 35.50
C HIS A 35 -31.96 25.46 34.65
N VAL A 36 -32.65 24.53 33.97
CA VAL A 36 -32.00 23.59 33.06
C VAL A 36 -31.29 24.35 31.94
N GLY A 37 -31.91 25.36 31.34
CA GLY A 37 -31.25 26.19 30.32
C GLY A 37 -30.04 26.97 30.85
N GLN A 38 -30.14 27.58 32.03
CA GLN A 38 -29.04 28.35 32.64
C GLN A 38 -27.83 27.50 33.02
N PHE A 39 -28.05 26.26 33.48
CA PHE A 39 -26.97 25.35 33.89
C PHE A 39 -26.60 24.31 32.80
N ALA A 40 -27.31 24.28 31.68
CA ALA A 40 -26.99 23.38 30.58
C ALA A 40 -25.56 23.61 30.06
N PRO A 41 -25.09 24.84 29.78
CA PRO A 41 -23.72 25.04 29.27
C PRO A 41 -22.65 24.50 30.22
N LEU A 42 -22.81 24.75 31.52
CA LEU A 42 -21.93 24.24 32.58
C LEU A 42 -21.87 22.70 32.59
N THR A 43 -23.04 22.06 32.62
CA THR A 43 -23.14 20.60 32.66
C THR A 43 -22.60 19.95 31.38
N GLY A 44 -22.90 20.53 30.22
CA GLY A 44 -22.39 20.07 28.92
C GLY A 44 -20.87 20.16 28.82
N ALA A 45 -20.27 21.23 29.36
CA ALA A 45 -18.82 21.39 29.40
C ALA A 45 -18.14 20.32 30.26
N PHE A 46 -18.61 20.08 31.48
CA PHE A 46 -18.01 19.05 32.34
C PHE A 46 -18.23 17.63 31.80
N ILE A 47 -19.41 17.32 31.24
CA ILE A 47 -19.67 16.03 30.61
C ILE A 47 -18.77 15.84 29.38
N GLY A 48 -18.75 16.82 28.47
CA GLY A 48 -17.97 16.77 27.24
C GLY A 48 -16.46 16.70 27.51
N GLY A 49 -15.95 17.56 28.40
CA GLY A 49 -14.54 17.61 28.75
C GLY A 49 -14.07 16.35 29.48
N SER A 50 -14.85 15.86 30.45
CA SER A 50 -14.53 14.62 31.16
C SER A 50 -14.55 13.42 30.22
N LEU A 51 -15.52 13.34 29.30
CA LEU A 51 -15.60 12.27 28.31
C LEU A 51 -14.43 12.31 27.33
N THR A 52 -14.02 13.49 26.88
CA THR A 52 -12.84 13.67 26.02
C THR A 52 -11.56 13.22 26.73
N LEU A 53 -11.33 13.72 27.95
CA LEU A 53 -10.14 13.38 28.73
C LEU A 53 -10.10 11.88 29.05
N PHE A 54 -11.22 11.32 29.53
CA PHE A 54 -11.35 9.88 29.79
C PHE A 54 -11.01 9.06 28.54
N SER A 55 -11.58 9.41 27.39
CA SER A 55 -11.32 8.71 26.12
C SER A 55 -9.85 8.81 25.70
N ALA A 56 -9.21 9.96 25.91
CA ALA A 56 -7.81 10.19 25.56
C ALA A 56 -6.82 9.46 26.50
N THR A 57 -7.12 9.35 27.79
CA THR A 57 -6.26 8.72 28.80
C THR A 57 -6.56 7.24 29.03
N TYR A 58 -7.67 6.71 28.49
CA TYR A 58 -8.06 5.32 28.71
C TYR A 58 -6.98 4.34 28.19
N ALA A 59 -6.37 3.60 29.11
CA ALA A 59 -5.30 2.67 28.83
C ALA A 59 -5.75 1.57 27.87
N ARG A 60 -4.91 1.25 26.89
CA ARG A 60 -5.19 0.17 25.94
C ARG A 60 -4.81 -1.18 26.56
N HIS A 61 -5.76 -2.11 26.60
CA HIS A 61 -5.49 -3.50 26.99
C HIS A 61 -5.06 -4.34 25.77
N ARG A 62 -4.31 -5.43 26.00
CA ARG A 62 -3.74 -6.28 24.92
C ARG A 62 -4.78 -6.91 23.97
N HIS A 63 -6.03 -7.02 24.40
CA HIS A 63 -7.15 -7.56 23.58
C HIS A 63 -8.00 -6.47 22.90
N ASP A 64 -7.59 -5.20 23.00
CA ASP A 64 -8.37 -4.08 22.47
C ASP A 64 -8.24 -4.00 20.94
N THR A 65 -9.37 -4.23 20.26
CA THR A 65 -9.52 -4.18 18.79
C THR A 65 -9.56 -2.75 18.23
N SER A 66 -9.53 -1.73 19.08
CA SER A 66 -9.48 -0.33 18.65
C SER A 66 -8.14 0.07 18.03
N GLU A 67 -8.16 1.14 17.25
CA GLU A 67 -6.95 1.67 16.62
C GLU A 67 -6.04 2.38 17.62
N PRO A 68 -4.72 2.17 17.55
CA PRO A 68 -3.78 2.91 18.38
C PRO A 68 -3.82 4.42 18.06
N TRP A 69 -3.48 5.22 19.07
CA TRP A 69 -3.08 6.60 18.88
C TRP A 69 -1.81 6.64 18.03
N VAL A 70 -1.75 7.57 17.07
CA VAL A 70 -0.56 7.73 16.19
C VAL A 70 0.09 9.08 16.45
N GLY A 71 1.39 9.10 16.72
CA GLY A 71 2.15 10.33 16.94
C GLY A 71 1.60 11.16 18.10
N LEU A 72 1.25 12.42 17.83
CA LEU A 72 0.75 13.39 18.82
C LEU A 72 -0.79 13.37 18.96
N GLU A 73 -1.48 12.38 18.38
CA GLU A 73 -2.93 12.31 18.39
C GLU A 73 -3.53 12.23 19.80
N GLN A 74 -2.89 11.48 20.71
CA GLN A 74 -3.35 11.41 22.10
C GLN A 74 -3.25 12.77 22.78
N VAL A 75 -2.14 13.49 22.57
CA VAL A 75 -1.92 14.84 23.10
C VAL A 75 -2.95 15.82 22.52
N SER A 76 -3.29 15.68 21.24
CA SER A 76 -4.34 16.46 20.59
C SER A 76 -5.68 16.35 21.34
N TRP A 77 -6.14 15.13 21.63
CA TRP A 77 -7.39 14.93 22.36
C TRP A 77 -7.32 15.36 23.83
N ILE A 78 -6.16 15.24 24.49
CA ILE A 78 -5.96 15.76 25.84
C ILE A 78 -6.12 17.29 25.86
N LEU A 79 -5.50 18.00 24.90
CA LEU A 79 -5.61 19.46 24.79
C LEU A 79 -7.06 19.88 24.52
N ILE A 80 -7.77 19.20 23.60
CA ILE A 80 -9.20 19.48 23.34
C ILE A 80 -10.01 19.30 24.63
N GLY A 81 -9.82 18.20 25.35
CA GLY A 81 -10.52 17.94 26.61
C GLY A 81 -10.21 18.98 27.68
N PHE A 82 -8.94 19.39 27.80
CA PHE A 82 -8.51 20.43 28.74
C PHE A 82 -9.13 21.80 28.40
N GLY A 83 -9.17 22.15 27.11
CA GLY A 83 -9.85 23.36 26.63
C GLY A 83 -11.33 23.38 27.03
N ILE A 84 -12.05 22.27 26.84
CA ILE A 84 -13.47 22.15 27.23
C ILE A 84 -13.65 22.31 28.75
N ILE A 85 -12.77 21.72 29.57
CA ILE A 85 -12.83 21.87 31.03
C ILE A 85 -12.56 23.31 31.46
N LEU A 86 -11.56 23.99 30.86
CA LEU A 86 -11.29 25.40 31.14
C LEU A 86 -12.47 26.30 30.76
N TRP A 87 -13.16 26.00 29.65
CA TRP A 87 -14.39 26.68 29.29
C TRP A 87 -15.46 26.51 30.38
N GLY A 88 -15.67 25.29 30.88
CA GLY A 88 -16.62 25.01 31.96
C GLY A 88 -16.25 25.68 33.31
N ILE A 89 -14.96 25.83 33.59
CA ILE A 89 -14.47 26.62 34.74
C ILE A 89 -14.82 28.11 34.54
N GLY A 90 -14.62 28.64 33.32
CA GLY A 90 -15.06 29.99 32.95
C GLY A 90 -16.55 30.18 33.18
N GLU A 91 -17.36 29.24 32.70
CA GLU A 91 -18.81 29.24 32.89
C GLU A 91 -19.20 29.19 34.38
N SER A 92 -18.44 28.47 35.21
CA SER A 92 -18.67 28.45 36.67
C SER A 92 -18.52 29.84 37.29
N PHE A 93 -17.50 30.59 36.88
CA PHE A 93 -17.30 31.98 37.32
C PHE A 93 -18.40 32.90 36.76
N TRP A 94 -18.78 32.73 35.50
CA TRP A 94 -19.86 33.50 34.90
C TRP A 94 -21.18 33.30 35.63
N ARG A 95 -21.56 32.05 35.92
CA ARG A 95 -22.76 31.73 36.72
C ARG A 95 -22.69 32.33 38.12
N TYR A 96 -21.51 32.38 38.74
CA TYR A 96 -21.33 33.08 40.01
C TYR A 96 -21.62 34.58 39.87
N TYR A 97 -21.10 35.28 38.86
CA TYR A 97 -21.40 36.70 38.64
C TYR A 97 -22.88 36.96 38.35
N VAL A 98 -23.50 36.14 37.49
CA VAL A 98 -24.94 36.25 37.19
C VAL A 98 -25.78 36.06 38.46
N SER A 99 -25.39 35.16 39.37
CA SER A 99 -26.07 35.00 40.66
C SER A 99 -26.01 36.24 41.56
N GLN A 100 -25.02 37.11 41.35
CA GLN A 100 -24.86 38.40 42.02
C GLN A 100 -25.54 39.55 41.26
N ASN A 101 -26.31 39.26 40.21
CA ASN A 101 -26.89 40.25 39.29
C ASN A 101 -25.82 41.13 38.61
N GLN A 102 -24.65 40.54 38.30
CA GLN A 102 -23.56 41.21 37.60
C GLN A 102 -23.27 40.49 36.28
N ALA A 103 -22.99 41.26 35.23
CA ALA A 103 -22.49 40.77 33.95
C ALA A 103 -21.20 41.50 33.57
N PRO A 104 -20.11 41.32 34.35
CA PRO A 104 -18.87 42.03 34.12
C PRO A 104 -18.21 41.54 32.83
N PHE A 105 -17.87 42.46 31.93
CA PHE A 105 -17.07 42.16 30.75
C PHE A 105 -16.03 43.26 30.56
N PRO A 106 -14.72 42.93 30.55
CA PRO A 106 -14.08 41.62 30.77
C PRO A 106 -14.15 41.14 32.23
N SER A 107 -13.99 39.84 32.45
CA SER A 107 -14.00 39.19 33.77
C SER A 107 -13.02 38.03 33.88
N ILE A 108 -12.95 37.40 35.05
CA ILE A 108 -12.18 36.16 35.27
C ILE A 108 -12.74 34.99 34.43
N ALA A 109 -14.05 35.00 34.10
CA ALA A 109 -14.66 33.98 33.26
C ALA A 109 -14.02 33.94 31.86
N ASP A 110 -13.64 35.10 31.33
CA ASP A 110 -13.00 35.25 30.03
C ASP A 110 -11.64 34.56 29.93
N ILE A 111 -10.95 34.30 31.04
CA ILE A 111 -9.72 33.50 31.04
C ILE A 111 -10.03 32.05 30.63
N GLY A 112 -11.12 31.48 31.16
CA GLY A 112 -11.57 30.15 30.79
C GLY A 112 -12.08 30.09 29.35
N TYR A 113 -12.91 31.05 28.96
CA TYR A 113 -13.46 31.14 27.61
C TYR A 113 -12.38 31.36 26.55
N SER A 114 -11.41 32.24 26.78
CA SER A 114 -10.32 32.49 25.84
C SER A 114 -9.30 31.35 25.77
N SER A 115 -9.16 30.54 26.82
CA SER A 115 -8.27 29.38 26.80
C SER A 115 -8.81 28.27 25.88
N PHE A 116 -10.13 28.08 25.85
CA PHE A 116 -10.80 27.06 25.03
C PHE A 116 -10.31 27.01 23.57
N PRO A 117 -10.43 28.09 22.78
CA PRO A 117 -10.02 28.06 21.38
C PRO A 117 -8.52 27.83 21.21
N VAL A 118 -7.65 28.34 22.10
CA VAL A 118 -6.20 28.08 22.04
C VAL A 118 -5.91 26.59 22.15
N PHE A 119 -6.49 25.93 23.15
CA PHE A 119 -6.28 24.50 23.40
C PHE A 119 -6.90 23.63 22.32
N VAL A 120 -8.14 23.92 21.90
CA VAL A 120 -8.81 23.16 20.85
C VAL A 120 -8.09 23.34 19.52
N PHE A 121 -7.72 24.57 19.13
CA PHE A 121 -6.98 24.84 17.90
C PHE A 121 -5.62 24.13 17.90
N THR A 122 -4.87 24.21 18.99
CA THR A 122 -3.59 23.49 19.13
C THR A 122 -3.81 21.97 19.05
N GLY A 123 -4.88 21.46 19.67
CA GLY A 123 -5.30 20.08 19.52
C GLY A 123 -5.54 19.71 18.06
N LEU A 124 -6.34 20.47 17.34
CA LEU A 124 -6.61 20.25 15.91
C LEU A 124 -5.30 20.22 15.09
N LEU A 125 -4.35 21.13 15.34
CA LEU A 125 -3.07 21.16 14.64
C LEU A 125 -2.20 19.91 14.87
N LEU A 126 -2.35 19.26 16.03
CA LEU A 126 -1.63 18.04 16.39
C LEU A 126 -2.27 16.76 15.84
N GLN A 127 -3.41 16.86 15.14
CA GLN A 127 -4.02 15.72 14.48
C GLN A 127 -3.09 15.15 13.38
N PRO A 128 -2.97 13.82 13.24
CA PRO A 128 -1.90 13.24 12.40
C PRO A 128 -2.10 13.52 10.91
N ALA A 129 -1.15 14.23 10.31
CA ALA A 129 -1.12 14.58 8.90
C ALA A 129 -0.68 13.42 7.98
N ALA A 130 -1.26 13.30 6.78
CA ALA A 130 -0.76 12.38 5.74
C ALA A 130 0.56 12.88 5.11
N ASP A 131 1.47 11.93 4.81
CA ASP A 131 2.90 12.09 4.47
C ASP A 131 3.26 12.78 3.14
N ALA A 132 2.30 13.28 2.36
CA ALA A 132 2.63 13.99 1.12
C ALA A 132 2.92 15.47 1.42
N GLN A 133 4.19 15.84 1.53
CA GLN A 133 4.63 17.23 1.76
C GLN A 133 4.01 18.24 0.79
N GLY A 134 3.74 17.86 -0.48
CA GLY A 134 3.09 18.73 -1.47
C GLY A 134 1.62 19.00 -1.19
N LYS A 135 0.85 17.95 -0.88
CA LYS A 135 -0.56 18.06 -0.46
C LYS A 135 -0.73 18.86 0.83
N ARG A 136 0.29 18.94 1.69
CA ARG A 136 0.24 19.76 2.92
C ARG A 136 0.20 21.26 2.60
N LEU A 137 0.98 21.72 1.62
CA LEU A 137 1.08 23.15 1.33
C LEU A 137 -0.16 23.68 0.61
N VAL A 138 -0.66 22.99 -0.43
CA VAL A 138 -1.92 23.35 -1.11
C VAL A 138 -3.04 23.50 -0.12
N LEU A 139 -3.12 22.54 0.78
CA LEU A 139 -4.17 22.51 1.76
C LEU A 139 -4.02 23.64 2.79
N ILE A 140 -2.80 23.99 3.23
CA ILE A 140 -2.58 25.14 4.13
C ILE A 140 -3.05 26.42 3.43
N MET A 141 -2.77 26.55 2.14
CA MET A 141 -3.24 27.68 1.33
C MET A 141 -4.78 27.69 1.25
N ASP A 142 -5.43 26.55 0.97
CA ASP A 142 -6.89 26.45 0.94
C ASP A 142 -7.52 26.83 2.29
N SER A 143 -6.88 26.47 3.40
CA SER A 143 -7.25 26.91 4.76
C SER A 143 -7.15 28.41 4.95
N LEU A 144 -6.02 29.01 4.56
CA LEU A 144 -5.77 30.44 4.69
C LEU A 144 -6.74 31.26 3.82
N ILE A 145 -7.06 30.77 2.61
CA ILE A 145 -8.07 31.35 1.72
C ILE A 145 -9.43 31.36 2.41
N SER A 146 -9.85 30.21 2.95
CA SER A 146 -11.13 30.08 3.67
C SER A 146 -11.17 30.98 4.90
N MET A 147 -10.14 30.93 5.75
CA MET A 147 -10.05 31.70 6.98
C MET A 147 -10.04 33.21 6.71
N GLY A 148 -9.26 33.65 5.73
CA GLY A 148 -9.21 35.05 5.31
C GLY A 148 -10.54 35.53 4.72
N SER A 149 -11.24 34.69 3.95
CA SER A 149 -12.54 35.04 3.36
C SER A 149 -13.61 35.21 4.43
N ILE A 150 -13.70 34.28 5.38
CA ILE A 150 -14.67 34.35 6.48
C ILE A 150 -14.32 35.52 7.41
N PHE A 151 -13.04 35.76 7.71
CA PHE A 151 -12.60 36.93 8.49
C PHE A 151 -13.03 38.23 7.82
N ALA A 152 -12.79 38.38 6.52
CA ALA A 152 -13.16 39.57 5.78
C ALA A 152 -14.69 39.80 5.80
N LEU A 153 -15.47 38.73 5.64
CA LEU A 153 -16.94 38.79 5.75
C LEU A 153 -17.40 39.16 7.18
N ALA A 154 -16.81 38.54 8.20
CA ALA A 154 -17.13 38.84 9.59
C ALA A 154 -16.75 40.28 9.96
N TRP A 155 -15.64 40.80 9.42
CA TRP A 155 -15.24 42.20 9.55
C TRP A 155 -16.27 43.15 8.97
N TYR A 156 -16.78 42.85 7.78
CA TYR A 156 -17.81 43.64 7.13
C TYR A 156 -19.15 43.60 7.89
N LEU A 157 -19.58 42.42 8.35
CA LEU A 157 -20.90 42.24 8.97
C LEU A 157 -20.97 42.67 10.45
N LEU A 158 -19.89 42.50 11.22
CA LEU A 158 -19.95 42.62 12.68
C LEU A 158 -18.69 43.22 13.32
N LEU A 159 -17.48 42.73 12.99
CA LEU A 159 -16.27 43.10 13.75
C LEU A 159 -15.85 44.55 13.51
N GLY A 160 -16.12 45.09 12.31
CA GLY A 160 -15.77 46.47 11.97
C GLY A 160 -16.52 47.52 12.81
N SER A 161 -17.79 47.26 13.14
CA SER A 161 -18.59 48.14 14.00
C SER A 161 -18.17 47.99 15.47
N LEU A 162 -17.93 46.75 15.93
CA LEU A 162 -17.46 46.49 17.29
C LEU A 162 -16.09 47.12 17.57
N ALA A 163 -15.16 47.05 16.62
CA ALA A 163 -13.84 47.67 16.74
C ALA A 163 -13.91 49.21 16.92
N GLN A 164 -14.95 49.84 16.37
CA GLN A 164 -15.14 51.29 16.40
C GLN A 164 -16.10 51.78 17.49
N ALA A 165 -16.68 50.87 18.28
CA ALA A 165 -17.53 51.25 19.41
C ALA A 165 -16.76 52.17 20.38
N ALA A 166 -17.30 53.37 20.61
CA ALA A 166 -16.69 54.35 21.51
C ALA A 166 -17.05 54.02 22.97
N GLY A 167 -16.08 54.15 23.89
CA GLY A 167 -16.33 54.03 25.34
C GLY A 167 -15.97 52.68 26.00
N GLU A 168 -15.62 51.64 25.24
CA GLU A 168 -15.17 50.36 25.81
C GLU A 168 -13.68 50.35 26.15
N ALA A 169 -13.32 49.67 27.24
CA ALA A 169 -11.93 49.40 27.62
C ALA A 169 -11.21 48.58 26.54
N ASN A 170 -9.91 48.85 26.31
CA ASN A 170 -9.12 48.17 25.26
C ASN A 170 -9.16 46.64 25.35
N LEU A 171 -9.24 46.08 26.56
CA LEU A 171 -9.33 44.63 26.78
C LEU A 171 -10.69 44.06 26.33
N ALA A 172 -11.79 44.79 26.54
CA ALA A 172 -13.12 44.40 26.07
C ALA A 172 -13.16 44.32 24.54
N LYS A 173 -12.61 45.35 23.87
CA LYS A 173 -12.48 45.38 22.41
C LYS A 173 -11.63 44.22 21.88
N PHE A 174 -10.51 43.94 22.54
CA PHE A 174 -9.65 42.81 22.16
C PHE A 174 -10.39 41.48 22.28
N LEU A 175 -11.06 41.22 23.41
CA LEU A 175 -11.80 39.97 23.62
C LEU A 175 -13.01 39.85 22.68
N GLY A 176 -13.72 40.95 22.44
CA GLY A 176 -14.83 41.01 21.48
C GLY A 176 -14.41 40.69 20.05
N LEU A 177 -13.18 41.04 19.65
CA LEU A 177 -12.60 40.63 18.37
C LEU A 177 -12.04 39.20 18.42
N TYR A 178 -11.48 38.80 19.55
CA TYR A 178 -10.82 37.52 19.74
C TYR A 178 -11.78 36.34 19.53
N TYR A 179 -12.97 36.35 20.15
CA TYR A 179 -13.88 35.20 20.08
C TYR A 179 -14.33 34.88 18.66
N PRO A 180 -14.85 35.84 17.85
CA PRO A 180 -15.22 35.54 16.47
C PRO A 180 -14.03 35.14 15.58
N ILE A 181 -12.85 35.74 15.79
CA ILE A 181 -11.65 35.36 15.02
C ILE A 181 -11.23 33.92 15.35
N ALA A 182 -11.27 33.56 16.63
CA ALA A 182 -10.94 32.23 17.11
C ALA A 182 -11.91 31.17 16.55
N ASP A 183 -13.22 31.47 16.53
CA ASP A 183 -14.25 30.61 15.95
C ASP A 183 -14.01 30.32 14.46
N ILE A 184 -13.66 31.35 13.70
CA ILE A 184 -13.32 31.23 12.27
C ILE A 184 -12.08 30.35 12.09
N ALA A 185 -11.07 30.52 12.94
CA ALA A 185 -9.86 29.71 12.91
C ALA A 185 -10.16 28.23 13.24
N LEU A 186 -10.99 27.97 14.25
CA LEU A 186 -11.42 26.61 14.64
C LEU A 186 -12.19 25.92 13.52
N LEU A 187 -13.23 26.57 12.97
CA LEU A 187 -14.02 26.02 11.87
C LEU A 187 -13.17 25.78 10.63
N SER A 188 -12.32 26.75 10.25
CA SER A 188 -11.42 26.60 9.10
C SER A 188 -10.46 25.43 9.29
N CYS A 189 -9.92 25.26 10.50
CA CYS A 189 -9.00 24.16 10.82
C CYS A 189 -9.69 22.78 10.76
N ILE A 190 -10.87 22.63 11.36
CA ILE A 190 -11.57 21.34 11.33
C ILE A 190 -12.08 20.99 9.93
N ILE A 191 -12.59 21.97 9.17
CA ILE A 191 -12.97 21.77 7.77
C ILE A 191 -11.74 21.27 7.01
N PHE A 192 -10.61 21.95 7.14
CA PHE A 192 -9.34 21.53 6.53
C PHE A 192 -8.95 20.10 6.91
N LEU A 193 -9.06 19.70 8.17
CA LEU A 193 -8.72 18.35 8.61
C LEU A 193 -9.66 17.30 8.00
N VAL A 194 -10.95 17.61 7.91
CA VAL A 194 -11.95 16.75 7.27
C VAL A 194 -11.68 16.63 5.76
N LEU A 195 -11.37 17.74 5.09
CA LEU A 195 -11.03 17.77 3.66
C LEU A 195 -9.73 17.02 3.36
N ARG A 196 -8.74 17.15 4.24
CA ARG A 196 -7.45 16.43 4.17
C ARG A 196 -7.58 14.94 4.38
N GLY A 197 -8.62 14.51 5.09
CA GLY A 197 -8.85 13.14 5.56
C GLY A 197 -8.96 12.05 4.49
N GLN A 198 -8.57 12.34 3.24
CA GLN A 198 -8.49 11.38 2.14
C GLN A 198 -7.16 10.60 2.09
N GLY A 199 -6.17 10.94 2.94
CA GLY A 199 -4.92 10.15 3.06
C GLY A 199 -5.13 8.80 3.77
N ARG A 200 -4.27 7.81 3.47
CA ARG A 200 -4.32 6.41 4.00
C ARG A 200 -4.53 6.31 5.52
N ILE A 201 -4.00 7.28 6.27
CA ILE A 201 -4.09 7.36 7.73
C ILE A 201 -5.52 7.72 8.22
N TYR A 202 -6.27 8.51 7.45
CA TYR A 202 -7.64 8.95 7.79
C TYR A 202 -8.74 8.07 7.18
N GLN A 203 -8.38 7.04 6.43
CA GLN A 203 -9.34 6.06 5.90
C GLN A 203 -9.84 5.06 6.95
N SER A 204 -9.17 5.05 8.12
CA SER A 204 -9.74 4.58 9.37
C SER A 204 -11.14 5.16 9.60
N THR A 205 -12.11 4.28 9.79
CA THR A 205 -13.49 4.68 10.12
C THR A 205 -13.54 5.42 11.45
N ALA A 206 -12.77 4.98 12.46
CA ALA A 206 -12.74 5.60 13.78
C ALA A 206 -12.27 7.06 13.71
N ARG A 207 -11.22 7.33 12.93
CA ARG A 207 -10.64 8.68 12.81
C ARG A 207 -11.51 9.62 11.99
N ARG A 208 -12.04 9.15 10.87
CA ARG A 208 -12.92 9.96 10.02
C ARG A 208 -14.22 10.31 10.73
N VAL A 209 -14.85 9.34 11.39
CA VAL A 209 -16.07 9.58 12.17
C VAL A 209 -15.78 10.50 13.34
N GLY A 210 -14.68 10.28 14.08
CA GLY A 210 -14.26 11.16 15.16
C GLY A 210 -14.10 12.62 14.70
N LEU A 211 -13.39 12.87 13.60
CA LEU A 211 -13.25 14.23 13.06
C LEU A 211 -14.56 14.86 12.59
N LEU A 212 -15.44 14.09 11.91
CA LEU A 212 -16.74 14.60 11.46
C LEU A 212 -17.63 15.00 12.63
N VAL A 213 -17.67 14.16 13.67
CA VAL A 213 -18.46 14.44 14.89
C VAL A 213 -17.84 15.59 15.68
N LEU A 214 -16.50 15.71 15.73
CA LEU A 214 -15.82 16.86 16.33
C LEU A 214 -16.18 18.16 15.58
N GLY A 215 -16.18 18.12 14.24
CA GLY A 215 -16.61 19.24 13.41
C GLY A 215 -18.07 19.63 13.63
N LEU A 216 -18.97 18.64 13.75
CA LEU A 216 -20.37 18.89 14.08
C LEU A 216 -20.52 19.58 15.45
N GLY A 217 -19.78 19.12 16.47
CA GLY A 217 -19.76 19.75 17.79
C GLY A 217 -19.26 21.20 17.74
N LEU A 218 -18.21 21.48 16.96
CA LEU A 218 -17.71 22.84 16.74
C LEU A 218 -18.71 23.73 16.02
N CYS A 219 -19.45 23.20 15.03
CA CYS A 219 -20.50 23.96 14.36
C CYS A 219 -21.63 24.37 15.32
N PHE A 220 -22.05 23.49 16.23
CA PHE A 220 -23.04 23.86 17.26
C PHE A 220 -22.51 24.93 18.20
N PHE A 221 -21.27 24.79 18.66
CA PHE A 221 -20.63 25.73 19.56
C PHE A 221 -20.49 27.12 18.92
N VAL A 222 -19.82 27.21 17.77
CA VAL A 222 -19.59 28.46 17.04
C VAL A 222 -20.89 29.08 16.54
N GLY A 223 -21.86 28.25 16.12
CA GLY A 223 -23.19 28.73 15.76
C GLY A 223 -23.88 29.43 16.93
N SER A 224 -23.79 28.86 18.14
CA SER A 224 -24.31 29.46 19.36
C SER A 224 -23.62 30.79 19.67
N ASP A 225 -22.29 30.85 19.61
CA ASP A 225 -21.51 32.09 19.82
C ASP A 225 -21.89 33.20 18.82
N PHE A 226 -22.06 32.85 17.55
CA PHE A 226 -22.46 33.82 16.52
C PHE A 226 -23.84 34.41 16.80
N PHE A 227 -24.85 33.56 17.02
CA PHE A 227 -26.21 34.02 17.29
C PHE A 227 -26.32 34.75 18.64
N PHE A 228 -25.55 34.34 19.64
CA PHE A 228 -25.43 35.06 20.92
C PHE A 228 -24.93 36.49 20.69
N ASN A 229 -23.81 36.65 19.97
CA ASN A 229 -23.28 37.97 19.65
C ASN A 229 -24.26 38.84 18.85
N VAL A 230 -24.98 38.25 17.89
CA VAL A 230 -26.00 38.98 17.12
C VAL A 230 -27.13 39.49 18.02
N GLN A 231 -27.69 38.63 18.88
CA GLN A 231 -28.78 39.02 19.78
C GLN A 231 -28.31 39.97 20.90
N GLN A 232 -27.09 39.79 21.40
CA GLN A 232 -26.49 40.64 22.41
C GLN A 232 -26.30 42.06 21.88
N ASN A 233 -25.78 42.21 20.66
CA ASN A 233 -25.64 43.52 20.02
C ASN A 233 -26.99 44.18 19.69
N ALA A 234 -28.02 43.37 19.40
CA ALA A 234 -29.38 43.87 19.21
C ALA A 234 -30.10 44.21 20.53
N GLY A 235 -29.53 43.87 21.69
CA GLY A 235 -30.17 44.01 23.00
C GLY A 235 -31.38 43.10 23.22
N THR A 236 -31.50 42.03 22.42
CA THR A 236 -32.65 41.10 22.44
C THR A 236 -32.31 39.74 23.05
N TYR A 237 -31.07 39.53 23.50
CA TYR A 237 -30.65 38.25 24.08
C TYR A 237 -31.38 37.97 25.40
N VAL A 238 -31.84 36.73 25.55
CA VAL A 238 -32.49 36.22 26.76
C VAL A 238 -31.85 34.87 27.09
N GLU A 239 -31.50 34.68 28.37
CA GLU A 239 -30.94 33.40 28.86
C GLU A 239 -31.96 32.25 28.81
N ALA A 240 -31.44 31.03 28.82
CA ALA A 240 -32.18 29.77 28.84
C ALA A 240 -33.13 29.58 27.65
N THR A 241 -32.72 30.05 26.48
CA THR A 241 -33.42 29.82 25.22
C THR A 241 -32.83 28.62 24.47
N TRP A 242 -33.47 28.25 23.36
CA TRP A 242 -32.95 27.20 22.47
C TRP A 242 -31.54 27.50 21.96
N LEU A 243 -31.14 28.78 21.92
CA LEU A 243 -29.82 29.21 21.51
C LEU A 243 -28.73 28.73 22.49
N ASP A 244 -29.00 28.79 23.79
CA ASP A 244 -28.05 28.43 24.86
C ASP A 244 -27.79 26.92 24.93
N LEU A 245 -28.60 26.11 24.23
CA LEU A 245 -28.37 24.67 24.07
C LEU A 245 -27.23 24.38 23.09
N GLY A 246 -26.84 25.33 22.25
CA GLY A 246 -25.79 25.12 21.25
C GLY A 246 -24.42 24.82 21.88
N TRP A 247 -24.03 25.55 22.92
CA TRP A 247 -22.79 25.28 23.67
C TRP A 247 -22.73 23.88 24.30
N PRO A 248 -23.67 23.46 25.15
CA PRO A 248 -23.60 22.14 25.78
C PRO A 248 -23.70 21.01 24.78
N LEU A 249 -24.58 21.12 23.77
CA LEU A 249 -24.66 20.13 22.70
C LEU A 249 -23.35 20.05 21.93
N GLY A 250 -22.73 21.18 21.62
CA GLY A 250 -21.42 21.25 20.98
C GLY A 250 -20.35 20.51 21.79
N LEU A 251 -20.15 20.91 23.05
CA LEU A 251 -19.11 20.37 23.92
C LEU A 251 -19.31 18.87 24.22
N MET A 252 -20.56 18.42 24.45
CA MET A 252 -20.88 17.00 24.62
C MET A 252 -20.63 16.21 23.33
N THR A 253 -20.96 16.77 22.17
CA THR A 253 -20.70 16.15 20.87
C THR A 253 -19.20 16.00 20.61
N MET A 254 -18.38 16.97 21.01
CA MET A 254 -16.90 16.84 20.98
C MET A 254 -16.41 15.71 21.90
N GLY A 255 -17.02 15.54 23.08
CA GLY A 255 -16.79 14.39 23.96
C GLY A 255 -17.13 13.04 23.29
N ILE A 256 -18.29 12.96 22.62
CA ILE A 256 -18.70 11.78 21.86
C ILE A 256 -17.70 11.52 20.72
N ALA A 257 -17.19 12.57 20.06
CA ALA A 257 -16.20 12.44 19.00
C ALA A 257 -14.92 11.74 19.49
N ALA A 258 -14.40 12.12 20.66
CA ALA A 258 -13.24 11.50 21.28
C ALA A 258 -13.49 10.03 21.65
N CYS A 259 -14.68 9.75 22.19
CA CYS A 259 -15.12 8.40 22.55
C CYS A 259 -15.21 7.49 21.31
N LEU A 260 -15.86 7.97 20.24
CA LEU A 260 -15.93 7.28 18.96
C LEU A 260 -14.52 7.05 18.39
N ARG A 261 -13.64 8.04 18.45
CA ARG A 261 -12.26 7.91 17.97
C ARG A 261 -11.50 6.81 18.71
N ARG A 262 -11.65 6.71 20.04
CA ARG A 262 -10.92 5.76 20.89
C ARG A 262 -11.46 4.34 20.79
N PHE A 263 -12.78 4.16 20.70
CA PHE A 263 -13.44 2.86 20.94
C PHE A 263 -14.08 2.22 19.71
N LEU A 264 -14.12 2.91 18.56
CA LEU A 264 -14.46 2.24 17.30
C LEU A 264 -13.38 1.19 16.94
N PRO A 265 -13.80 0.00 16.46
CA PRO A 265 -12.88 -1.06 16.07
C PRO A 265 -11.99 -0.62 14.90
N ALA A 266 -10.78 -1.16 14.87
CA ALA A 266 -9.85 -0.95 13.77
C ALA A 266 -10.45 -1.39 12.44
N THR A 267 -10.30 -0.52 11.44
CA THR A 267 -10.77 -0.84 10.09
C THR A 267 -9.78 -1.84 9.46
N SER A 268 -10.28 -2.93 8.87
CA SER A 268 -9.41 -3.92 8.22
C SER A 268 -8.66 -3.30 7.04
N GLN A 269 -7.44 -3.76 6.78
CA GLN A 269 -6.62 -3.22 5.68
C GLN A 269 -7.27 -3.42 4.31
N GLU A 270 -8.01 -4.50 4.11
CA GLU A 270 -8.76 -4.77 2.88
C GLU A 270 -9.85 -3.70 2.62
N VAL A 271 -10.55 -3.26 3.67
CA VAL A 271 -11.58 -2.20 3.54
C VAL A 271 -10.92 -0.84 3.28
N ILE A 272 -9.75 -0.59 3.88
CA ILE A 272 -8.96 0.62 3.60
C ILE A 272 -8.51 0.62 2.13
N GLN A 273 -7.95 -0.48 1.64
CA GLN A 273 -7.52 -0.64 0.25
C GLN A 273 -8.67 -0.50 -0.73
N LYS A 274 -9.80 -1.18 -0.49
CA LYS A 274 -10.99 -1.06 -1.35
C LYS A 274 -11.54 0.36 -1.38
N ARG A 275 -11.47 1.11 -0.28
CA ARG A 275 -11.80 2.55 -0.26
C ARG A 275 -10.78 3.37 -1.04
N GLN A 276 -9.49 3.03 -1.02
CA GLN A 276 -8.48 3.70 -1.86
C GLN A 276 -8.80 3.52 -3.34
N GLU A 277 -9.03 2.29 -3.77
CA GLU A 277 -9.36 1.97 -5.16
C GLU A 277 -10.63 2.71 -5.61
N LEU A 278 -11.69 2.70 -4.80
CA LEU A 278 -12.92 3.44 -5.11
C LEU A 278 -12.72 4.96 -5.19
N LEU A 279 -11.87 5.56 -4.34
CA LEU A 279 -11.55 6.99 -4.41
C LEU A 279 -10.62 7.34 -5.58
N GLU A 280 -9.71 6.45 -5.93
CA GLU A 280 -8.81 6.61 -7.09
C GLU A 280 -9.58 6.46 -8.41
N GLU A 281 -10.60 5.61 -8.45
CA GLU A 281 -11.50 5.45 -9.59
C GLU A 281 -12.52 6.61 -9.68
N GLN A 282 -12.90 7.20 -8.54
CA GLN A 282 -13.69 8.43 -8.45
C GLN A 282 -12.80 9.68 -8.61
N THR A 283 -12.12 9.83 -9.75
CA THR A 283 -11.50 11.10 -10.18
C THR A 283 -12.51 12.19 -10.55
N ASN A 284 -13.70 12.17 -9.96
CA ASN A 284 -14.73 13.18 -10.18
C ASN A 284 -14.60 14.24 -9.09
N LEU A 285 -14.22 15.44 -9.53
CA LEU A 285 -14.41 16.75 -8.89
C LEU A 285 -15.17 16.66 -7.56
N THR A 286 -14.45 16.56 -6.45
CA THR A 286 -15.11 16.53 -5.15
C THR A 286 -15.71 17.92 -4.91
N PRO A 287 -17.02 18.08 -4.64
CA PRO A 287 -17.65 19.40 -4.44
C PRO A 287 -16.93 20.25 -3.39
N MET A 288 -16.30 19.59 -2.42
CA MET A 288 -15.46 20.19 -1.38
C MET A 288 -14.26 21.00 -1.90
N GLN A 289 -13.71 20.72 -3.08
CA GLN A 289 -12.62 21.51 -3.67
C GLN A 289 -13.07 22.91 -4.10
N PHE A 290 -14.38 23.12 -4.28
CA PHE A 290 -14.95 24.41 -4.65
C PHE A 290 -15.23 25.33 -3.46
N VAL A 291 -15.17 24.82 -2.22
CA VAL A 291 -15.52 25.59 -1.01
C VAL A 291 -14.69 26.89 -0.87
N PRO A 292 -13.35 26.89 -1.03
CA PRO A 292 -12.58 28.13 -0.94
C PRO A 292 -12.96 29.15 -2.05
N TYR A 293 -13.33 28.66 -3.24
CA TYR A 293 -13.75 29.51 -4.36
C TYR A 293 -15.15 30.06 -4.18
N ALA A 294 -16.07 29.28 -3.61
CA ALA A 294 -17.40 29.73 -3.25
C ALA A 294 -17.34 30.84 -2.17
N LEU A 295 -16.49 30.67 -1.15
CA LEU A 295 -16.20 31.67 -0.13
C LEU A 295 -15.60 32.95 -0.74
N LEU A 296 -14.66 32.81 -1.67
CA LEU A 296 -14.10 33.94 -2.42
C LEU A 296 -15.18 34.66 -3.24
N GLY A 297 -16.05 33.92 -3.93
CA GLY A 297 -17.16 34.49 -4.68
C GLY A 297 -18.11 35.28 -3.78
N LEU A 298 -18.43 34.76 -2.60
CA LEU A 298 -19.27 35.44 -1.62
C LEU A 298 -18.57 36.70 -1.05
N LEU A 299 -17.26 36.67 -0.86
CA LEU A 299 -16.47 37.85 -0.48
C LEU A 299 -16.53 38.95 -1.57
N PHE A 300 -16.41 38.58 -2.84
CA PHE A 300 -16.58 39.53 -3.94
C PHE A 300 -17.98 40.15 -3.99
N VAL A 301 -19.02 39.36 -3.71
CA VAL A 301 -20.39 39.88 -3.59
C VAL A 301 -20.50 40.85 -2.42
N ALA A 302 -19.92 40.54 -1.25
CA ALA A 302 -19.93 41.43 -0.09
C ALA A 302 -19.21 42.75 -0.39
N LEU A 303 -18.05 42.69 -1.07
CA LEU A 303 -17.32 43.87 -1.52
C LEU A 303 -18.12 44.70 -2.53
N ALA A 304 -18.80 44.04 -3.48
CA ALA A 304 -19.65 44.73 -4.45
C ALA A 304 -20.82 45.44 -3.76
N LEU A 305 -21.48 44.78 -2.80
CA LEU A 305 -22.55 45.38 -2.00
C LEU A 305 -22.06 46.57 -1.18
N ASP A 306 -20.87 46.52 -0.56
CA ASP A 306 -20.28 47.66 0.17
C ASP A 306 -19.97 48.86 -0.75
N VAL A 307 -19.43 48.60 -1.95
CA VAL A 307 -19.13 49.65 -2.95
C VAL A 307 -20.40 50.31 -3.48
N LEU A 308 -21.47 49.53 -3.65
CA LEU A 308 -22.79 49.99 -4.10
C LEU A 308 -23.59 50.66 -2.97
N ALA A 309 -23.27 50.38 -1.71
CA ALA A 309 -23.94 50.97 -0.55
C ALA A 309 -23.61 52.48 -0.44
N PRO A 310 -24.63 53.37 -0.44
CA PRO A 310 -24.43 54.83 -0.34
C PRO A 310 -23.88 55.33 1.00
N ASP A 311 -23.71 54.45 1.99
CA ASP A 311 -23.44 54.83 3.38
C ASP A 311 -22.00 55.32 3.60
N ASN A 312 -21.87 56.60 3.96
CA ASN A 312 -20.59 57.24 4.28
C ASN A 312 -20.02 56.87 5.66
N GLY A 313 -20.79 56.18 6.52
CA GLY A 313 -20.42 55.84 7.89
C GLY A 313 -19.34 54.76 8.03
N GLN A 314 -19.11 53.94 6.99
CA GLN A 314 -18.19 52.80 7.04
C GLN A 314 -16.78 53.09 6.49
N ARG A 315 -16.41 54.36 6.23
CA ARG A 315 -15.10 54.72 5.62
C ARG A 315 -13.89 54.17 6.36
N MET A 316 -13.97 53.98 7.68
CA MET A 316 -12.88 53.39 8.48
C MET A 316 -12.86 51.86 8.47
N ILE A 317 -13.96 51.18 8.09
CA ILE A 317 -14.08 49.71 8.00
C ILE A 317 -13.58 49.20 6.64
N ARG A 318 -13.83 49.97 5.57
CA ARG A 318 -13.50 49.65 4.17
C ARG A 318 -12.04 49.25 3.88
N PRO A 319 -11.01 49.91 4.45
CA PRO A 319 -9.62 49.58 4.15
C PRO A 319 -9.27 48.14 4.53
N VAL A 320 -9.75 47.67 5.69
CA VAL A 320 -9.47 46.31 6.17
C VAL A 320 -10.12 45.26 5.27
N LEU A 321 -11.36 45.49 4.82
CA LEU A 321 -12.04 44.62 3.87
C LEU A 321 -11.29 44.54 2.53
N LEU A 322 -10.82 45.67 2.01
CA LEU A 322 -10.02 45.73 0.78
C LEU A 322 -8.69 44.98 0.93
N PHE A 323 -7.92 45.25 1.98
CA PHE A 323 -6.64 44.57 2.22
C PHE A 323 -6.82 43.06 2.44
N ALA A 324 -7.86 42.65 3.19
CA ALA A 324 -8.17 41.25 3.38
C ALA A 324 -8.56 40.57 2.07
N THR A 325 -9.37 41.22 1.22
CA THR A 325 -9.74 40.70 -0.10
C THR A 325 -8.52 40.55 -1.01
N ILE A 326 -7.65 41.55 -1.07
CA ILE A 326 -6.40 41.49 -1.85
C ILE A 326 -5.51 40.35 -1.33
N ALA A 327 -5.37 40.19 -0.01
CA ALA A 327 -4.58 39.12 0.59
C ALA A 327 -5.13 37.74 0.22
N VAL A 328 -6.46 37.53 0.32
CA VAL A 328 -7.10 36.27 -0.06
C VAL A 328 -6.89 36.00 -1.55
N VAL A 329 -7.08 36.99 -2.43
CA VAL A 329 -6.85 36.84 -3.88
C VAL A 329 -5.40 36.46 -4.18
N ALA A 330 -4.42 37.11 -3.55
CA ALA A 330 -3.01 36.77 -3.70
C ALA A 330 -2.71 35.31 -3.26
N LEU A 331 -3.38 34.86 -2.20
CA LEU A 331 -3.25 33.49 -1.69
C LEU A 331 -3.86 32.47 -2.67
N VAL A 332 -5.01 32.78 -3.27
CA VAL A 332 -5.61 31.97 -4.35
C VAL A 332 -4.70 31.86 -5.56
N VAL A 333 -4.10 32.99 -6.00
CA VAL A 333 -3.16 32.98 -7.13
C VAL A 333 -1.95 32.11 -6.82
N THR A 334 -1.37 32.28 -5.62
CA THR A 334 -0.22 31.47 -5.16
C THR A 334 -0.56 29.98 -5.12
N ARG A 335 -1.76 29.65 -4.62
CA ARG A 335 -2.30 28.28 -4.60
C ARG A 335 -2.43 27.71 -6.01
N GLN A 336 -2.97 28.48 -6.96
CA GLN A 336 -3.13 28.04 -8.35
C GLN A 336 -1.79 27.80 -9.04
N ILE A 337 -0.81 28.67 -8.82
CA ILE A 337 0.56 28.48 -9.34
C ILE A 337 1.16 27.18 -8.79
N TYR A 338 1.01 26.92 -7.48
CA TYR A 338 1.52 25.69 -6.88
C TYR A 338 0.84 24.44 -7.41
N THR A 339 -0.50 24.44 -7.53
CA THR A 339 -1.25 23.31 -8.11
C THR A 339 -0.83 23.05 -9.55
N MET A 340 -0.64 24.11 -10.36
CA MET A 340 -0.16 23.98 -11.74
C MET A 340 1.24 23.36 -11.79
N TRP A 341 2.13 23.78 -10.90
CA TRP A 341 3.48 23.21 -10.81
C TRP A 341 3.47 21.73 -10.37
N GLU A 342 2.65 21.38 -9.37
CA GLU A 342 2.49 19.99 -8.92
C GLU A 342 1.86 19.11 -10.01
N ASN A 343 0.88 19.64 -10.76
CA ASN A 343 0.28 18.97 -11.91
C ASN A 343 1.32 18.68 -13.00
N MET A 344 2.12 19.67 -13.40
CA MET A 344 3.17 19.47 -14.40
C MET A 344 4.19 18.41 -13.95
N ARG A 345 4.58 18.43 -12.67
CA ARG A 345 5.49 17.44 -12.08
C ARG A 345 4.88 16.03 -12.07
N LEU A 346 3.59 15.91 -11.77
CA LEU A 346 2.88 14.63 -11.78
C LEU A 346 2.77 14.07 -13.20
N THR A 347 2.48 14.91 -14.20
CA THR A 347 2.45 14.49 -15.61
C THR A 347 3.82 13.98 -16.08
N GLN A 348 4.91 14.63 -15.68
CA GLN A 348 6.26 14.16 -15.99
C GLN A 348 6.54 12.78 -15.36
N ARG A 349 6.17 12.57 -14.09
CA ARG A 349 6.33 11.27 -13.44
C ARG A 349 5.49 10.17 -14.09
N GLN A 350 4.28 10.49 -14.55
CA GLN A 350 3.44 9.56 -15.30
C GLN A 350 4.10 9.16 -16.62
N ALA A 351 4.67 10.13 -17.35
CA ALA A 351 5.41 9.85 -18.58
C ALA A 351 6.63 8.95 -18.32
N GLU A 352 7.42 9.23 -17.28
CA GLU A 352 8.56 8.39 -16.90
C GLU A 352 8.13 6.97 -16.50
N ALA A 353 7.04 6.84 -15.74
CA ALA A 353 6.49 5.54 -15.35
C ALA A 353 6.02 4.72 -16.55
N LEU A 354 5.33 5.35 -17.52
CA LEU A 354 4.92 4.70 -18.77
C LEU A 354 6.14 4.20 -19.56
N ILE A 355 7.17 5.03 -19.71
CA ILE A 355 8.41 4.62 -20.38
C ILE A 355 9.08 3.44 -19.65
N SER A 356 9.08 3.43 -18.32
CA SER A 356 9.64 2.33 -17.54
C SER A 356 8.89 1.02 -17.75
N LEU A 357 7.56 1.09 -17.87
CA LEU A 357 6.69 -0.06 -18.09
C LEU A 357 6.86 -0.61 -19.52
N GLU A 358 7.00 0.27 -20.50
CA GLU A 358 7.30 -0.12 -21.88
C GLU A 358 8.66 -0.82 -22.00
N ARG A 359 9.70 -0.30 -21.34
CA ARG A 359 11.01 -0.97 -21.26
C ARG A 359 10.94 -2.34 -20.57
N ALA A 360 10.13 -2.47 -19.53
CA ALA A 360 9.94 -3.75 -18.85
C ALA A 360 9.26 -4.78 -19.78
N ASN A 361 8.22 -4.36 -20.51
CA ASN A 361 7.56 -5.20 -21.50
C ASN A 361 8.50 -5.61 -22.64
N GLN A 362 9.34 -4.69 -23.14
CA GLN A 362 10.35 -5.01 -24.15
C GLN A 362 11.34 -6.07 -23.68
N ARG A 363 11.84 -5.98 -22.44
CA ARG A 363 12.72 -7.02 -21.86
C ARG A 363 12.05 -8.38 -21.77
N VAL A 364 10.78 -8.42 -21.38
CA VAL A 364 10.02 -9.69 -21.32
C VAL A 364 9.84 -10.29 -22.72
N ALA A 365 9.60 -9.45 -23.73
CA ALA A 365 9.50 -9.89 -25.12
C ALA A 365 10.85 -10.41 -25.65
N GLU A 366 11.95 -9.72 -25.38
CA GLU A 366 13.31 -10.17 -25.74
C GLU A 366 13.66 -11.51 -25.10
N GLN A 367 13.36 -11.69 -23.80
CA GLN A 367 13.57 -12.97 -23.10
C GLN A 367 12.76 -14.10 -23.73
N SER A 368 11.51 -13.83 -24.08
CA SER A 368 10.63 -14.82 -24.72
C SER A 368 11.17 -15.22 -26.09
N HIS A 369 11.72 -14.28 -26.86
CA HIS A 369 12.39 -14.58 -28.14
C HIS A 369 13.64 -15.45 -27.96
N GLN A 370 14.51 -15.12 -27.00
CA GLN A 370 15.71 -15.91 -26.70
C GLN A 370 15.37 -17.34 -26.25
N ILE A 371 14.35 -17.50 -25.42
CA ILE A 371 13.88 -18.82 -24.98
C ILE A 371 13.34 -19.60 -26.19
N ALA A 372 12.59 -18.96 -27.09
CA ALA A 372 12.08 -19.62 -28.29
C ALA A 372 13.21 -20.06 -29.24
N GLU A 373 14.22 -19.22 -29.46
CA GLU A 373 15.39 -19.57 -30.27
C GLU A 373 16.20 -20.71 -29.64
N TYR A 374 16.46 -20.64 -28.34
CA TYR A 374 17.17 -21.70 -27.61
C TYR A 374 16.43 -23.03 -27.67
N ASN A 375 15.10 -23.02 -27.51
CA ASN A 375 14.28 -24.23 -27.64
C ASN A 375 14.31 -24.78 -29.08
N ALA A 376 14.21 -23.94 -30.09
CA ALA A 376 14.28 -24.36 -31.50
C ALA A 376 15.67 -24.92 -31.89
N GLU A 377 16.75 -24.42 -31.28
CA GLU A 377 18.09 -24.99 -31.42
C GLU A 377 18.19 -26.36 -30.73
N LEU A 378 17.64 -26.47 -29.52
CA LEU A 378 17.63 -27.73 -28.77
C LEU A 378 16.82 -28.81 -29.51
N GLU A 379 15.66 -28.48 -30.06
CA GLU A 379 14.83 -29.39 -30.85
C GLU A 379 15.58 -29.90 -32.09
N ARG A 380 16.20 -28.99 -32.86
CA ARG A 380 17.02 -29.37 -34.02
C ARG A 380 18.21 -30.26 -33.62
N GLY A 381 18.84 -29.96 -32.49
CA GLY A 381 19.94 -30.77 -31.95
C GLY A 381 19.49 -32.18 -31.53
N ILE A 382 18.31 -32.31 -30.90
CA ILE A 382 17.72 -33.60 -30.52
C ILE A 382 17.36 -34.41 -31.76
N GLU A 383 16.75 -33.79 -32.77
CA GLU A 383 16.39 -34.44 -34.03
C GLU A 383 17.64 -35.00 -34.74
N HIS A 384 18.70 -34.20 -34.84
CA HIS A 384 19.98 -34.65 -35.41
C HIS A 384 20.61 -35.82 -34.64
N LEU A 385 20.58 -35.77 -33.30
CA LEU A 385 21.08 -36.88 -32.47
C LEU A 385 20.26 -38.15 -32.67
N LYS A 386 18.94 -38.03 -32.77
CA LYS A 386 18.03 -39.15 -33.04
C LYS A 386 18.34 -39.79 -34.39
N ASP A 387 18.60 -39.01 -35.43
CA ASP A 387 18.98 -39.50 -36.76
C ASP A 387 20.33 -40.23 -36.74
N VAL A 388 21.33 -39.69 -36.04
CA VAL A 388 22.64 -40.34 -35.90
C VAL A 388 22.50 -41.66 -35.13
N GLN A 389 21.71 -41.68 -34.06
CA GLN A 389 21.43 -42.90 -33.30
C GLN A 389 20.71 -43.95 -34.17
N ALA A 390 19.72 -43.55 -34.96
CA ALA A 390 19.03 -44.44 -35.89
C ALA A 390 19.99 -45.04 -36.93
N ASN A 391 20.89 -44.23 -37.49
CA ASN A 391 21.92 -44.69 -38.43
C ASN A 391 22.92 -45.66 -37.79
N LEU A 392 23.33 -45.41 -36.54
CA LEU A 392 24.18 -46.32 -35.76
C LEU A 392 23.49 -47.67 -35.51
N ALA A 393 22.21 -47.65 -35.15
CA ALA A 393 21.40 -48.85 -34.93
C ALA A 393 21.22 -49.68 -36.22
N ASN A 394 21.10 -49.02 -37.38
CA ASN A 394 21.00 -49.66 -38.69
C ASN A 394 22.34 -50.17 -39.24
N GLY A 395 23.43 -50.12 -38.46
CA GLY A 395 24.74 -50.68 -38.83
C GLY A 395 25.67 -49.71 -39.57
N ASN A 396 25.28 -48.45 -39.79
CA ASN A 396 26.17 -47.42 -40.32
C ASN A 396 27.05 -46.84 -39.21
N LEU A 397 28.11 -47.59 -38.85
CA LEU A 397 29.05 -47.25 -37.78
C LEU A 397 29.96 -46.05 -38.09
N LYS A 398 29.85 -45.46 -39.28
CA LYS A 398 30.55 -44.22 -39.67
C LYS A 398 29.74 -42.95 -39.38
N ALA A 399 28.45 -43.07 -39.04
CA ALA A 399 27.65 -41.92 -38.64
C ALA A 399 28.25 -41.25 -37.38
N ARG A 400 28.34 -39.92 -37.38
CA ARG A 400 28.87 -39.13 -36.28
C ARG A 400 27.94 -37.95 -36.02
N ALA A 401 27.70 -37.65 -34.75
CA ALA A 401 26.97 -36.48 -34.32
C ALA A 401 27.91 -35.27 -34.38
N THR A 402 27.65 -34.35 -35.30
CA THR A 402 28.44 -33.15 -35.51
C THR A 402 27.71 -31.96 -34.91
N LEU A 403 27.68 -31.90 -33.58
CA LEU A 403 27.24 -30.72 -32.83
C LEU A 403 28.47 -29.87 -32.50
N THR A 404 28.50 -28.63 -32.97
CA THR A 404 29.64 -27.69 -32.81
C THR A 404 29.60 -26.91 -31.49
N SER A 405 28.42 -26.78 -30.85
CA SER A 405 28.24 -26.09 -29.57
C SER A 405 26.86 -26.41 -28.96
N GLY A 406 26.68 -26.19 -27.65
CA GLY A 406 25.37 -26.25 -26.97
C GLY A 406 25.24 -27.34 -25.89
N ALA A 407 24.11 -27.33 -25.17
CA ALA A 407 23.85 -28.23 -24.03
C ALA A 407 23.87 -29.74 -24.39
N LEU A 408 23.71 -30.07 -25.68
CA LEU A 408 23.69 -31.44 -26.19
C LEU A 408 25.08 -31.97 -26.58
N LEU A 409 26.14 -31.15 -26.51
CA LEU A 409 27.51 -31.54 -26.85
C LEU A 409 28.02 -32.77 -26.07
N PRO A 410 27.83 -32.89 -24.75
CA PRO A 410 28.26 -34.08 -24.01
C PRO A 410 27.57 -35.36 -24.50
N LEU A 411 26.30 -35.23 -24.93
CA LEU A 411 25.50 -36.33 -25.43
C LEU A 411 25.91 -36.74 -26.85
N ALA A 412 26.28 -35.77 -27.68
CA ALA A 412 26.90 -36.02 -28.99
C ALA A 412 28.26 -36.72 -28.87
N GLY A 413 29.09 -36.27 -27.91
CA GLY A 413 30.39 -36.86 -27.63
C GLY A 413 30.28 -38.31 -27.15
N SER A 414 29.35 -38.59 -26.24
CA SER A 414 29.11 -39.95 -25.76
C SER A 414 28.59 -40.87 -26.87
N LEU A 415 27.71 -40.38 -27.75
CA LEU A 415 27.20 -41.13 -28.90
C LEU A 415 28.31 -41.46 -29.91
N ASN A 416 29.20 -40.50 -30.21
CA ASN A 416 30.36 -40.73 -31.07
C ASN A 416 31.33 -41.77 -30.49
N LEU A 417 31.61 -41.71 -29.19
CA LEU A 417 32.43 -42.71 -28.49
C LEU A 417 31.79 -44.10 -28.52
N MET A 418 30.47 -44.18 -28.39
CA MET A 418 29.74 -45.45 -28.52
C MET A 418 29.88 -46.03 -29.92
N GLY A 419 29.69 -45.22 -30.97
CA GLY A 419 29.88 -45.64 -32.36
C GLY A 419 31.29 -46.17 -32.63
N GLU A 420 32.30 -45.50 -32.07
CA GLU A 420 33.70 -45.94 -32.17
C GLU A 420 33.94 -47.29 -31.48
N ARG A 421 33.41 -47.48 -30.26
CA ARG A 421 33.50 -48.75 -29.53
C ARG A 421 32.81 -49.89 -30.28
N LEU A 422 31.63 -49.64 -30.84
CA LEU A 422 30.89 -50.64 -31.63
C LEU A 422 31.65 -51.01 -32.90
N SER A 423 32.25 -50.03 -33.60
CA SER A 423 33.12 -50.29 -34.76
C SER A 423 34.30 -51.17 -34.39
N ARG A 424 34.96 -50.88 -33.27
CA ARG A 424 36.09 -51.68 -32.78
C ARG A 424 35.69 -53.11 -32.42
N LEU A 425 34.54 -53.30 -31.76
CA LEU A 425 34.02 -54.64 -31.43
C LEU A 425 33.67 -55.44 -32.70
N GLY A 426 33.06 -54.79 -33.70
CA GLY A 426 32.79 -55.42 -35.00
C GLY A 426 34.06 -55.84 -35.73
N GLN A 427 35.10 -54.99 -35.70
CA GLN A 427 36.42 -55.33 -36.25
C GLN A 427 37.08 -56.49 -35.50
N ILE A 428 37.04 -56.49 -34.17
CA ILE A 428 37.59 -57.58 -33.35
C ILE A 428 36.87 -58.91 -33.63
N SER A 429 35.55 -58.90 -33.71
CA SER A 429 34.76 -60.09 -34.05
C SER A 429 35.13 -60.64 -35.44
N THR A 430 35.21 -59.75 -36.43
CA THR A 430 35.59 -60.12 -37.81
C THR A 430 37.02 -60.65 -37.87
N TYR A 431 37.93 -60.03 -37.13
CA TYR A 431 39.32 -60.47 -37.00
C TYR A 431 39.42 -61.83 -36.31
N GLY A 432 38.67 -62.05 -35.23
CA GLY A 432 38.58 -63.34 -34.54
C GLY A 432 38.03 -64.45 -35.43
N GLN A 433 36.99 -64.16 -36.23
CA GLN A 433 36.47 -65.10 -37.23
C GLN A 433 37.51 -65.44 -38.30
N ARG A 434 38.31 -64.45 -38.75
CA ARG A 434 39.42 -64.69 -39.69
C ARG A 434 40.50 -65.60 -39.07
N ILE A 435 40.88 -65.36 -37.82
CA ILE A 435 41.84 -66.21 -37.11
C ILE A 435 41.30 -67.64 -36.94
N MET A 436 40.05 -67.80 -36.50
CA MET A 436 39.45 -69.13 -36.36
C MET A 436 39.42 -69.88 -37.70
N ARG A 437 39.06 -69.19 -38.78
CA ARG A 437 39.05 -69.77 -40.12
C ARG A 437 40.46 -70.18 -40.57
N ALA A 438 41.44 -69.32 -40.37
CA ALA A 438 42.84 -69.60 -40.71
C ALA A 438 43.40 -70.78 -39.89
N LEU A 439 43.12 -70.84 -38.57
CA LEU A 439 43.53 -71.95 -37.72
C LEU A 439 42.87 -73.28 -38.13
N SER A 440 41.59 -73.26 -38.49
CA SER A 440 40.87 -74.43 -39.00
C SER A 440 41.50 -74.93 -40.30
N ASP A 441 41.77 -74.03 -41.26
CA ASP A 441 42.40 -74.38 -42.53
C ASP A 441 43.82 -74.91 -42.32
N LEU A 442 44.56 -74.35 -41.36
CA LEU A 442 45.91 -74.79 -40.98
C LEU A 442 45.90 -76.19 -40.37
N SER A 443 44.94 -76.48 -39.47
CA SER A 443 44.75 -77.81 -38.88
C SER A 443 44.51 -78.87 -39.96
N ILE A 444 43.61 -78.57 -40.91
CA ILE A 444 43.32 -79.46 -42.03
C ILE A 444 44.57 -79.67 -42.90
N ALA A 445 45.37 -78.63 -43.13
CA ALA A 445 46.63 -78.75 -43.87
C ALA A 445 47.65 -79.65 -43.16
N PHE A 446 47.73 -79.58 -41.82
CA PHE A 446 48.60 -80.45 -41.03
C PHE A 446 48.14 -81.92 -41.04
N GLU A 447 46.84 -82.20 -40.92
CA GLU A 447 46.30 -83.56 -41.01
C GLU A 447 46.56 -84.19 -42.39
N ARG A 448 46.43 -83.40 -43.46
CA ARG A 448 46.76 -83.85 -44.83
C ARG A 448 48.25 -84.13 -45.01
N HIS A 449 49.12 -83.40 -44.29
CA HIS A 449 50.54 -83.66 -44.33
C HIS A 449 50.92 -84.95 -43.59
N ALA A 450 50.28 -85.23 -42.46
CA ALA A 450 50.46 -86.47 -41.70
C ALA A 450 50.07 -87.72 -42.50
N THR A 451 49.25 -87.58 -43.55
CA THR A 451 48.81 -88.68 -44.43
C THR A 451 49.65 -88.82 -45.71
N GLY A 452 50.76 -88.08 -45.85
CA GLY A 452 51.75 -88.24 -46.93
C GLY A 452 51.65 -87.26 -48.10
N ILE A 453 50.79 -86.23 -48.02
CA ILE A 453 50.65 -85.17 -49.03
C ILE A 453 51.61 -84.00 -48.68
N PRO A 454 52.27 -83.33 -49.65
CA PRO A 454 53.12 -82.17 -49.36
C PRO A 454 52.33 -81.02 -48.72
N PHE A 455 52.85 -80.49 -47.60
CA PHE A 455 52.22 -79.39 -46.86
C PHE A 455 52.27 -78.10 -47.66
N ASN A 456 51.12 -77.49 -47.91
CA ASN A 456 51.02 -76.18 -48.55
C ASN A 456 50.24 -75.21 -47.65
N ILE A 457 50.76 -74.00 -47.46
CA ILE A 457 50.18 -73.03 -46.53
C ILE A 457 48.87 -72.49 -47.10
N PRO A 458 47.72 -72.61 -46.38
CA PRO A 458 46.44 -72.06 -46.83
C PRO A 458 46.52 -70.54 -47.04
N GLU A 459 45.84 -70.00 -48.07
CA GLU A 459 45.86 -68.55 -48.35
C GLU A 459 45.29 -67.71 -47.19
N SER A 460 44.35 -68.27 -46.43
CA SER A 460 43.78 -67.65 -45.22
C SER A 460 44.82 -67.37 -44.12
N CYS A 461 45.99 -68.04 -44.16
CA CYS A 461 47.07 -67.85 -43.21
C CYS A 461 48.15 -66.84 -43.66
N ARG A 462 48.11 -66.36 -44.92
CA ARG A 462 49.15 -65.45 -45.45
C ARG A 462 49.09 -64.04 -44.87
N ASP A 463 47.88 -63.55 -44.58
CA ASP A 463 47.65 -62.17 -44.10
C ASP A 463 47.73 -62.03 -42.58
N LEU A 464 47.88 -63.14 -41.84
CA LEU A 464 47.94 -63.16 -40.38
C LEU A 464 49.39 -63.35 -39.91
N ILE A 465 49.99 -62.26 -39.43
CA ILE A 465 51.40 -62.18 -39.03
C ILE A 465 51.73 -63.18 -37.92
N GLU A 466 50.79 -63.42 -37.00
CA GLU A 466 50.96 -64.30 -35.85
C GLU A 466 51.05 -65.77 -36.25
N ILE A 467 50.22 -66.21 -37.21
CA ILE A 467 50.22 -67.60 -37.71
C ILE A 467 51.50 -67.86 -38.52
N ASN A 468 51.95 -66.87 -39.30
CA ASN A 468 53.19 -66.98 -40.07
C ASN A 468 54.43 -67.09 -39.16
N ARG A 469 54.47 -66.34 -38.03
CA ARG A 469 55.53 -66.48 -37.02
C ARG A 469 55.55 -67.87 -36.37
N LEU A 470 54.38 -68.45 -36.10
CA LEU A 470 54.25 -69.79 -35.52
C LEU A 470 54.74 -70.89 -36.47
N LEU A 471 54.41 -70.77 -37.76
CA LEU A 471 54.89 -71.68 -38.82
C LEU A 471 56.42 -71.67 -38.96
N VAL A 472 57.05 -70.49 -38.83
CA VAL A 472 58.52 -70.35 -38.87
C VAL A 472 59.18 -70.99 -37.63
N ALA A 473 58.57 -70.87 -36.45
CA ALA A 473 59.10 -71.44 -35.20
C ALA A 473 59.07 -72.97 -35.16
N LEU A 474 58.08 -73.60 -35.80
CA LEU A 474 57.89 -75.06 -35.82
C LEU A 474 58.85 -75.83 -36.77
N ARG A 475 59.77 -75.14 -37.47
CA ARG A 475 60.77 -75.74 -38.40
C ARG A 475 60.18 -76.76 -39.38
N VAL A 476 58.95 -76.54 -39.86
CA VAL A 476 58.38 -77.31 -40.97
C VAL A 476 59.25 -77.03 -42.20
N ARG A 477 60.04 -78.02 -42.63
CA ARG A 477 60.94 -77.91 -43.80
C ARG A 477 60.09 -77.78 -45.06
N GLY A 478 59.96 -76.55 -45.53
CA GLY A 478 59.24 -76.19 -46.76
C GLY A 478 58.93 -74.70 -46.91
N VAL A 479 59.40 -73.84 -46.01
CA VAL A 479 59.20 -72.39 -46.12
C VAL A 479 60.45 -71.74 -46.73
N THR A 480 60.38 -71.44 -48.02
CA THR A 480 61.25 -70.43 -48.63
C THR A 480 60.91 -69.05 -48.04
N PRO A 481 61.91 -68.25 -47.63
CA PRO A 481 61.65 -66.92 -47.09
C PRO A 481 61.08 -66.02 -48.19
N ILE A 482 59.89 -65.45 -47.95
CA ILE A 482 59.38 -64.34 -48.76
C ILE A 482 60.27 -63.14 -48.46
N GLN A 483 60.98 -62.67 -49.49
CA GLN A 483 61.71 -61.40 -49.53
C GLN A 483 60.76 -60.26 -49.10
N GLN A 484 61.06 -59.66 -47.95
CA GLN A 484 60.49 -58.38 -47.55
C GLN A 484 60.90 -57.30 -48.55
N HIS A 485 59.95 -56.85 -49.36
CA HIS A 485 60.04 -55.54 -49.98
C HIS A 485 59.75 -54.50 -48.89
N ASN A 486 60.82 -54.00 -48.26
CA ASN A 486 60.79 -52.84 -47.37
C ASN A 486 60.37 -51.61 -48.19
N GLN A 487 59.10 -51.24 -48.12
CA GLN A 487 58.67 -49.86 -48.35
C GLN A 487 58.16 -49.29 -47.03
N ALA A 488 59.05 -48.49 -46.43
CA ALA A 488 58.83 -47.37 -45.53
C ALA A 488 57.46 -47.26 -44.83
N ALA A 489 57.37 -47.82 -43.63
CA ALA A 489 56.55 -47.24 -42.58
C ALA A 489 57.39 -46.17 -41.86
N GLN A 490 57.02 -44.90 -42.06
CA GLN A 490 57.45 -43.79 -41.22
C GLN A 490 56.97 -44.05 -39.79
N ALA A 491 57.91 -44.40 -38.90
CA ALA A 491 57.66 -44.43 -37.47
C ALA A 491 57.76 -42.99 -36.93
N PHE A 492 56.62 -42.47 -36.49
CA PHE A 492 56.52 -41.32 -35.60
C PHE A 492 57.24 -41.64 -34.29
N THR A 493 58.20 -40.79 -33.94
CA THR A 493 58.87 -40.70 -32.65
C THR A 493 57.90 -40.28 -31.52
N PRO A 494 57.90 -40.94 -30.35
CA PRO A 494 57.54 -40.29 -29.10
C PRO A 494 58.79 -39.72 -28.44
N ALA A 495 58.86 -38.39 -28.34
CA ALA A 495 59.89 -37.69 -27.59
C ALA A 495 59.65 -37.86 -26.08
N ALA A 496 60.75 -38.04 -25.36
CA ALA A 496 60.81 -38.24 -23.92
C ALA A 496 60.38 -36.99 -23.12
N SER A 497 59.84 -37.30 -21.95
CA SER A 497 59.54 -36.47 -20.79
C SER A 497 60.57 -35.38 -20.47
N PHE A 498 60.09 -34.15 -20.28
CA PHE A 498 60.76 -33.12 -19.50
C PHE A 498 60.03 -32.95 -18.16
N SER A 499 60.76 -33.25 -17.07
CA SER A 499 60.45 -32.86 -15.70
C SER A 499 60.97 -31.44 -15.46
N SER A 500 60.17 -30.59 -14.81
CA SER A 500 60.56 -29.24 -14.39
C SER A 500 60.39 -29.10 -12.89
N ASN A 501 61.46 -28.74 -12.18
CA ASN A 501 61.41 -28.13 -10.85
C ASN A 501 62.63 -27.20 -10.66
N GLY A 502 62.39 -25.93 -10.31
CA GLY A 502 63.32 -25.12 -9.49
C GLY A 502 63.65 -23.66 -9.91
N ALA A 503 62.94 -22.71 -9.28
CA ALA A 503 63.39 -21.38 -8.77
C ALA A 503 63.30 -20.06 -9.62
N GLU A 504 62.24 -19.27 -9.32
CA GLU A 504 62.10 -17.81 -8.95
C GLU A 504 62.96 -16.67 -9.56
N PRO A 505 62.55 -15.34 -9.52
CA PRO A 505 61.53 -14.66 -8.68
C PRO A 505 60.56 -13.65 -9.38
N LEU A 506 59.63 -13.10 -8.57
CA LEU A 506 58.57 -12.08 -8.79
C LEU A 506 58.92 -10.81 -9.60
N PRO A 507 57.91 -10.13 -10.18
CA PRO A 507 57.47 -8.86 -9.56
C PRO A 507 55.95 -8.57 -9.55
N GLN A 508 55.50 -8.15 -8.37
CA GLN A 508 54.56 -7.07 -7.99
C GLN A 508 53.22 -6.82 -8.72
N ARG A 509 52.21 -6.69 -7.85
CA ARG A 509 50.78 -6.39 -8.05
C ARG A 509 50.53 -4.86 -8.07
N PRO A 510 49.52 -4.34 -8.79
CA PRO A 510 48.79 -3.14 -8.39
C PRO A 510 47.58 -3.48 -7.50
N PRO A 511 47.05 -2.53 -6.72
CA PRO A 511 46.25 -2.80 -5.53
C PRO A 511 44.76 -3.07 -5.81
N SER A 512 44.15 -3.81 -4.89
CA SER A 512 42.71 -4.06 -4.76
C SER A 512 41.96 -2.88 -4.15
N PRO A 513 40.69 -2.63 -4.51
CA PRO A 513 39.76 -1.87 -3.69
C PRO A 513 39.01 -2.78 -2.68
N HIS A 514 38.96 -2.36 -1.42
CA HIS A 514 38.02 -2.84 -0.38
C HIS A 514 36.62 -2.18 -0.55
N PRO A 515 35.62 -2.44 0.30
CA PRO A 515 34.72 -3.58 0.27
C PRO A 515 33.25 -3.14 0.08
N VAL A 516 32.40 -3.94 -0.57
CA VAL A 516 30.94 -3.75 -0.48
C VAL A 516 30.33 -4.89 0.33
N THR A 517 29.68 -4.48 1.39
CA THR A 517 28.84 -5.17 2.36
C THR A 517 27.82 -6.15 1.76
N GLN A 518 27.64 -7.27 2.46
CA GLN A 518 26.59 -8.29 2.27
C GLN A 518 25.16 -7.71 2.19
N PRO A 519 24.26 -8.43 1.50
CA PRO A 519 22.90 -8.62 1.98
C PRO A 519 22.63 -10.08 2.41
N LEU A 520 21.75 -10.19 3.41
CA LEU A 520 21.43 -11.35 4.21
C LEU A 520 20.79 -12.53 3.45
N ARG A 521 21.15 -13.75 3.87
CA ARG A 521 20.44 -15.00 3.53
C ARG A 521 19.05 -15.04 4.20
N PRO A 522 18.00 -15.53 3.51
CA PRO A 522 16.73 -15.86 4.14
C PRO A 522 16.86 -17.09 5.05
N ARG A 523 16.27 -16.98 6.23
CA ARG A 523 16.24 -17.97 7.32
C ARG A 523 15.14 -18.99 7.05
N ILE A 524 15.50 -20.23 6.72
CA ILE A 524 14.55 -21.35 6.60
C ILE A 524 14.22 -21.84 8.01
N MET A 525 12.95 -21.74 8.39
CA MET A 525 12.39 -22.20 9.66
C MET A 525 12.13 -23.72 9.57
N SER A 526 12.88 -24.51 10.34
CA SER A 526 12.65 -25.95 10.52
C SER A 526 11.55 -26.16 11.56
N SER A 527 10.38 -26.63 11.12
CA SER A 527 9.30 -27.09 12.01
C SER A 527 9.49 -28.57 12.32
N SER A 528 9.78 -28.86 13.59
CA SER A 528 9.77 -30.18 14.20
C SER A 528 8.33 -30.66 14.44
N TYR A 529 7.93 -31.78 13.86
CA TYR A 529 6.70 -32.50 14.17
C TYR A 529 7.05 -33.92 14.61
N GLN A 530 6.66 -34.30 15.83
CA GLN A 530 6.76 -35.67 16.36
C GLN A 530 5.46 -36.45 16.10
N PRO A 531 5.51 -37.79 15.98
CA PRO A 531 4.38 -38.62 15.59
C PRO A 531 3.58 -39.15 16.80
N HIS A 532 2.26 -39.32 16.64
CA HIS A 532 1.44 -40.18 17.50
C HIS A 532 0.53 -41.09 16.65
N GLU A 533 0.76 -42.39 16.85
CA GLU A 533 -0.11 -43.58 16.82
C GLU A 533 -1.52 -43.57 16.19
N SER A 534 -1.67 -44.49 15.23
CA SER A 534 -2.73 -45.51 15.02
C SER A 534 -4.17 -45.30 15.54
N ASP A 535 -5.15 -45.29 14.63
CA ASP A 535 -6.05 -46.44 14.39
C ASP A 535 -6.90 -46.28 13.09
N PRO A 536 -7.34 -47.36 12.41
CA PRO A 536 -8.05 -47.32 11.13
C PRO A 536 -9.54 -47.66 11.26
N GLN A 537 -10.40 -47.02 10.47
CA GLN A 537 -11.77 -47.51 10.22
C GLN A 537 -12.18 -47.38 8.74
N TRP A 538 -12.77 -48.47 8.26
CA TRP A 538 -13.18 -48.83 6.92
C TRP A 538 -14.56 -48.28 6.52
N ALA A 539 -14.79 -48.12 5.20
CA ALA A 539 -16.01 -48.39 4.40
C ALA A 539 -16.03 -47.41 3.19
N SER A 540 -15.75 -47.80 1.94
CA SER A 540 -16.40 -48.72 0.97
C SER A 540 -17.65 -48.16 0.26
N GLU A 541 -17.64 -48.34 -1.07
CA GLU A 541 -18.75 -48.33 -2.07
C GLU A 541 -19.15 -46.95 -2.66
N ASP A 542 -18.82 -46.64 -3.92
CA ASP A 542 -19.40 -47.14 -5.20
C ASP A 542 -20.92 -46.94 -5.31
N ASP A 543 -21.39 -46.04 -6.18
CA ASP A 543 -21.87 -46.39 -7.53
C ASP A 543 -22.62 -45.21 -8.19
N GLN A 544 -22.47 -45.15 -9.50
CA GLN A 544 -23.11 -44.26 -10.45
C GLN A 544 -24.62 -44.52 -10.56
N ARG A 545 -25.40 -43.51 -10.96
CA ARG A 545 -26.17 -43.50 -12.22
C ARG A 545 -27.09 -42.28 -12.37
N ARG A 546 -26.95 -41.63 -13.55
CA ARG A 546 -28.00 -41.25 -14.54
C ARG A 546 -29.25 -40.49 -14.03
N THR A 547 -29.82 -39.47 -14.67
CA THR A 547 -29.83 -38.95 -16.05
C THR A 547 -30.82 -37.78 -16.06
N GLY A 548 -30.70 -36.85 -17.01
CA GLY A 548 -31.90 -36.24 -17.63
C GLY A 548 -31.96 -34.70 -17.69
N MET A 549 -31.62 -34.16 -18.86
CA MET A 549 -32.16 -32.92 -19.45
C MET A 549 -33.71 -32.87 -19.30
N SER A 550 -34.40 -31.74 -19.14
CA SER A 550 -34.54 -30.65 -20.10
C SER A 550 -35.58 -29.63 -19.57
N VAL A 551 -35.31 -28.34 -19.83
CA VAL A 551 -36.21 -27.28 -20.36
C VAL A 551 -37.66 -27.17 -19.81
N VAL A 552 -38.03 -25.97 -19.34
CA VAL A 552 -39.11 -25.10 -19.89
C VAL A 552 -39.53 -24.05 -18.84
N SER A 553 -39.67 -22.83 -19.36
CA SER A 553 -40.23 -21.60 -18.80
C SER A 553 -41.49 -21.76 -17.95
N ASN A 554 -41.69 -20.87 -16.97
CA ASN A 554 -43.04 -20.32 -16.78
C ASN A 554 -43.06 -18.89 -16.22
N SER A 555 -43.87 -18.10 -16.90
CA SER A 555 -44.42 -16.78 -16.65
C SER A 555 -45.13 -16.63 -15.29
N GLY A 556 -45.28 -15.38 -14.82
CA GLY A 556 -46.13 -14.97 -13.68
C GLY A 556 -47.63 -15.27 -13.87
N PRO A 557 -48.58 -14.70 -13.08
CA PRO A 557 -48.58 -13.30 -12.64
C PRO A 557 -49.16 -13.01 -11.23
N LEU A 558 -49.19 -11.72 -10.94
CA LEU A 558 -49.83 -10.96 -9.87
C LEU A 558 -51.20 -11.47 -9.37
N ARG A 559 -51.44 -11.32 -8.06
CA ARG A 559 -52.77 -11.26 -7.42
C ARG A 559 -52.85 -10.13 -6.37
N PRO A 560 -54.06 -9.63 -6.06
CA PRO A 560 -54.31 -8.25 -5.67
C PRO A 560 -54.73 -8.06 -4.20
N ALA A 561 -54.75 -6.79 -3.77
CA ALA A 561 -55.38 -6.30 -2.54
C ALA A 561 -56.92 -6.41 -2.60
N PRO A 562 -57.59 -6.51 -1.43
CA PRO A 562 -58.55 -5.44 -1.10
C PRO A 562 -58.68 -5.09 0.41
N ASN A 563 -58.82 -3.79 0.66
CA ASN A 563 -59.89 -3.11 1.43
C ASN A 563 -60.23 -3.52 2.89
N LYS A 564 -60.14 -2.54 3.81
CA LYS A 564 -61.04 -2.28 4.97
C LYS A 564 -60.61 -0.95 5.63
N ARG A 565 -61.39 0.12 5.46
CA ARG A 565 -62.47 0.65 6.33
C ARG A 565 -61.96 1.50 7.51
N THR A 566 -62.35 2.78 7.42
CA THR A 566 -62.80 3.68 8.50
C THR A 566 -63.19 2.98 9.81
N ASP A 567 -62.49 3.29 10.89
CA ASP A 567 -62.95 4.17 11.98
C ASP A 567 -61.73 4.63 12.81
#